data_AF-A0AA38JHY3-F1
#
_entry.id   AF-A0AA38JHY3-F1
#
_cell.length_a   1.000
_cell.length_b   1.000
_cell.length_c   1.000
_cell.angle_alpha   90.00
_cell.angle_beta   90.00
_cell.angle_gamma   90.00
#
_symmetry.space_group_name_H-M   'P 1'
#
loop_
_entity.id
_entity.type
_entity.pdbx_description
1 polymer ?
#
loop_
_entity_poly.entity_id
_entity_poly.type
_entity_poly.pdbx_seq_one_letter_code
_entity_poly.pdbx_strand_id
1 'polypeptide(L)'
;MPAYYSQPAAANYSSPPPHAQKQRGYRICDQCGQVEAPAARFRLCGGCMVTQYCSQECQKVHWPHHKAICQHTTSQIASIKQHAASGYTNDENTAKNLRKFCSAHTSLLCWVGFQALQLKRVPSNIRQHALIIDLAPHSHPEGHRRFSVVSARIVKRNYIGDALVLADIQRRDDRCRQNGGIGALVVLVQCAGISQVMPIEVDPPSQISWDTREDWASVLHHFVESGRTDFQPISTTPRGIYYG
;
A
#
# COMPACT_ATOMS: atom_id res chain seq x y z
N MET A 1 67.10 -10.73 11.39
CA MET A 1 66.07 -9.70 11.63
C MET A 1 65.15 -9.62 10.40
N PRO A 2 64.07 -10.41 10.32
CA PRO A 2 63.04 -10.24 9.30
C PRO A 2 61.79 -9.54 9.88
N ALA A 3 61.26 -8.59 9.13
CA ALA A 3 60.14 -7.73 9.50
C ALA A 3 58.82 -8.52 9.64
N TYR A 4 58.12 -8.26 10.76
CA TYR A 4 56.75 -8.68 10.99
C TYR A 4 55.81 -8.04 9.95
N TYR A 5 55.32 -8.82 8.99
CA TYR A 5 54.10 -8.48 8.25
C TYR A 5 52.90 -8.98 9.06
N SER A 6 52.23 -8.06 9.73
CA SER A 6 50.92 -8.29 10.33
C SER A 6 49.90 -8.62 9.23
N GLN A 7 49.45 -9.87 9.17
CA GLN A 7 48.21 -10.21 8.47
C GLN A 7 47.05 -9.46 9.13
N PRO A 8 46.19 -8.73 8.40
CA PRO A 8 44.95 -8.26 8.99
C PRO A 8 44.05 -9.48 9.25
N ALA A 9 43.50 -9.54 10.46
CA ALA A 9 42.63 -10.62 10.90
C ALA A 9 41.50 -10.88 9.89
N ALA A 10 41.28 -12.15 9.56
CA ALA A 10 40.18 -12.65 8.77
C ALA A 10 38.84 -12.44 9.52
N ALA A 11 38.36 -11.20 9.58
CA ALA A 11 37.11 -10.83 10.25
C ALA A 11 35.89 -10.91 9.31
N ASN A 12 35.98 -11.59 8.17
CA ASN A 12 34.91 -11.70 7.17
C ASN A 12 34.49 -13.15 6.88
N TYR A 13 34.41 -14.00 7.91
CA TYR A 13 33.55 -15.19 7.84
C TYR A 13 32.22 -14.86 8.53
N SER A 14 31.39 -14.14 7.77
CA SER A 14 29.93 -14.10 7.82
C SER A 14 29.28 -14.72 9.06
N SER A 15 29.25 -13.99 10.16
CA SER A 15 28.17 -14.17 11.15
C SER A 15 26.97 -13.37 10.65
N PRO A 16 25.82 -13.99 10.32
CA PRO A 16 24.62 -13.24 10.02
C PRO A 16 24.25 -12.42 11.25
N PRO A 17 23.77 -11.17 11.11
CA PRO A 17 23.25 -10.44 12.25
C PRO A 17 22.12 -11.27 12.91
N PRO A 18 22.06 -11.36 14.26
CA PRO A 18 21.08 -12.19 14.98
C PRO A 18 19.63 -11.76 14.77
N HIS A 19 19.42 -10.62 14.11
CA HIS A 19 18.13 -10.23 13.56
C HIS A 19 18.28 -10.08 12.04
N ALA A 20 17.77 -11.06 11.30
CA ALA A 20 17.51 -10.89 9.88
C ALA A 20 16.68 -9.60 9.72
N GLN A 21 17.30 -8.56 9.13
CA GLN A 21 16.58 -7.33 8.82
C GLN A 21 15.41 -7.71 7.90
N LYS A 22 14.19 -7.50 8.39
CA LYS A 22 12.95 -7.74 7.64
C LYS A 22 13.07 -7.02 6.29
N GLN A 23 12.86 -7.73 5.18
CA GLN A 23 12.79 -7.09 3.86
C GLN A 23 11.68 -6.04 3.89
N ARG A 24 12.00 -4.82 3.45
CA ARG A 24 11.21 -3.59 3.65
C ARG A 24 9.89 -3.66 2.86
N GLY A 25 8.81 -3.05 3.35
CA GLY A 25 7.50 -3.10 2.67
C GLY A 25 6.83 -4.48 2.72
N TYR A 26 7.12 -5.27 3.75
CA TYR A 26 6.59 -6.61 3.90
C TYR A 26 5.10 -6.61 4.23
N ARG A 27 4.35 -7.52 3.61
CA ARG A 27 2.93 -7.73 3.92
C ARG A 27 2.83 -8.48 5.25
N ILE A 28 1.92 -8.07 6.12
CA ILE A 28 1.61 -8.78 7.38
C ILE A 28 0.25 -9.46 7.32
N CYS A 29 0.11 -10.64 7.94
CA CYS A 29 -1.17 -11.34 8.01
C CYS A 29 -2.14 -10.55 8.90
N ASP A 30 -3.33 -10.28 8.40
CA ASP A 30 -4.34 -9.51 9.12
C ASP A 30 -4.91 -10.21 10.37
N GLN A 31 -4.64 -11.52 10.52
CA GLN A 31 -5.06 -12.33 11.66
C GLN A 31 -3.94 -12.56 12.69
N CYS A 32 -2.77 -13.02 12.25
CA CYS A 32 -1.71 -13.47 13.17
C CYS A 32 -0.48 -12.54 13.19
N GLY A 33 -0.44 -11.50 12.35
CA GLY A 33 0.69 -10.57 12.27
C GLY A 33 1.96 -11.15 11.64
N GLN A 34 1.94 -12.41 11.16
CA GLN A 34 3.08 -13.01 10.48
C GLN A 34 3.51 -12.17 9.28
N VAL A 35 4.81 -12.03 9.09
CA VAL A 35 5.44 -11.32 7.98
C VAL A 35 5.49 -12.23 6.75
N GLU A 36 5.10 -11.72 5.58
CA GLU A 36 5.17 -12.44 4.31
C GLU A 36 6.63 -12.71 3.96
N ALA A 37 6.94 -13.99 3.73
CA ALA A 37 8.24 -14.42 3.26
C ALA A 37 8.20 -14.65 1.75
N PRO A 38 9.30 -14.47 1.01
CA PRO A 38 9.35 -14.75 -0.43
C PRO A 38 8.85 -16.15 -0.81
N ALA A 39 9.12 -17.15 0.05
CA ALA A 39 8.70 -18.54 -0.15
C ALA A 39 7.21 -18.79 0.16
N ALA A 40 6.52 -17.90 0.87
CA ALA A 40 5.16 -18.08 1.35
C ALA A 40 4.35 -16.80 1.15
N ARG A 41 3.86 -16.61 -0.08
CA ARG A 41 3.05 -15.43 -0.44
C ARG A 41 1.65 -15.50 0.18
N PHE A 42 1.23 -14.38 0.75
CA PHE A 42 -0.07 -14.18 1.36
C PHE A 42 -1.14 -13.98 0.31
N ARG A 43 -2.32 -14.53 0.60
CA ARG A 43 -3.49 -14.39 -0.25
C ARG A 43 -4.34 -13.22 0.22
N LEU A 44 -4.85 -12.45 -0.73
CA LEU A 44 -5.88 -11.46 -0.45
C LEU A 44 -7.23 -12.15 -0.31
N CYS A 45 -8.10 -11.58 0.51
CA CYS A 45 -9.50 -11.96 0.57
C CYS A 45 -10.14 -11.79 -0.82
N GLY A 46 -10.69 -12.86 -1.40
CA GLY A 46 -11.29 -12.82 -2.74
C GLY A 46 -12.53 -11.90 -2.84
N GLY A 47 -13.16 -11.59 -1.70
CA GLY A 47 -14.26 -10.65 -1.61
C GLY A 47 -13.80 -9.21 -1.76
N CYS A 48 -13.07 -8.67 -0.79
CA CYS A 48 -12.69 -7.26 -0.75
C CYS A 48 -11.38 -6.92 -1.49
N MET A 49 -10.46 -7.88 -1.67
CA MET A 49 -9.08 -7.68 -2.17
C MET A 49 -8.22 -6.71 -1.35
N VAL A 50 -8.59 -6.43 -0.10
CA VAL A 50 -7.86 -5.52 0.80
C VAL A 50 -7.15 -6.29 1.91
N THR A 51 -7.89 -7.17 2.60
CA THR A 51 -7.37 -7.93 3.75
C THR A 51 -6.55 -9.12 3.29
N GLN A 52 -5.43 -9.42 3.97
CA GLN A 52 -4.47 -10.43 3.54
C GLN A 52 -4.15 -11.47 4.62
N TYR A 53 -3.92 -12.71 4.20
CA TYR A 53 -3.72 -13.84 5.11
C TYR A 53 -2.58 -14.74 4.67
N CYS A 54 -1.83 -15.27 5.64
CA CYS A 54 -0.83 -16.30 5.39
C CYS A 54 -1.43 -17.68 5.08
N SER A 55 -2.66 -17.95 5.53
CA SER A 55 -3.34 -19.23 5.32
C SER A 55 -4.86 -19.10 5.30
N GLN A 56 -5.54 -20.17 4.86
CA GLN A 56 -7.01 -20.22 4.85
C GLN A 56 -7.58 -20.29 6.27
N GLU A 57 -6.85 -20.88 7.21
CA GLU A 57 -7.19 -20.95 8.63
C GLU A 57 -7.21 -19.54 9.22
N CYS A 58 -6.18 -18.73 8.96
CA CYS A 58 -6.15 -17.34 9.38
C CYS A 58 -7.34 -16.54 8.85
N GLN A 59 -7.75 -16.78 7.60
CA GLN A 59 -8.95 -16.16 7.03
C GLN A 59 -10.22 -16.59 7.78
N LYS A 60 -10.38 -17.89 8.09
CA LYS A 60 -11.57 -18.42 8.80
C LYS A 60 -11.67 -17.85 10.22
N VAL A 61 -10.54 -17.78 10.95
CA VAL A 61 -10.51 -17.22 12.31
C VAL A 61 -10.82 -15.72 12.31
N HIS A 62 -10.31 -14.98 11.33
CA HIS A 62 -10.58 -13.54 11.21
C HIS A 62 -12.00 -13.23 10.72
N TRP A 63 -12.67 -14.17 10.04
CA TRP A 63 -13.93 -13.93 9.34
C TRP A 63 -15.02 -13.24 10.19
N PRO A 64 -15.29 -13.61 11.45
CA PRO A 64 -16.31 -12.92 12.27
C PRO A 64 -16.07 -11.41 12.39
N HIS A 65 -14.80 -10.98 12.47
CA HIS A 65 -14.41 -9.57 12.56
C HIS A 65 -14.32 -8.90 11.17
N HIS A 66 -13.91 -9.66 10.15
CA HIS A 66 -13.74 -9.15 8.79
C HIS A 66 -15.06 -9.05 8.00
N LYS A 67 -16.05 -9.88 8.30
CA LYS A 67 -17.26 -10.07 7.48
C LYS A 67 -17.97 -8.75 7.19
N ALA A 68 -18.20 -7.93 8.21
CA ALA A 68 -18.92 -6.67 8.06
C ALA A 68 -18.22 -5.74 7.07
N ILE A 69 -16.92 -5.45 7.28
CA ILE A 69 -16.16 -4.57 6.39
C ILE A 69 -15.99 -5.19 4.99
N CYS A 70 -15.87 -6.51 4.89
CA CYS A 70 -15.80 -7.20 3.61
C CYS A 70 -17.10 -7.00 2.81
N GLN A 71 -18.24 -7.24 3.46
CA GLN A 71 -19.56 -7.09 2.84
C GLN A 71 -19.80 -5.65 2.43
N HIS A 72 -19.47 -4.69 3.30
CA HIS A 72 -19.57 -3.26 3.01
C HIS A 72 -18.74 -2.84 1.80
N THR A 73 -17.47 -3.27 1.75
CA THR A 73 -16.58 -3.02 0.61
C THR A 73 -17.14 -3.63 -0.67
N THR A 74 -17.77 -4.81 -0.59
CA THR A 74 -18.42 -5.44 -1.75
C THR A 74 -19.77 -4.82 -2.12
N SER A 75 -20.48 -4.19 -1.18
CA SER A 75 -21.85 -3.68 -1.36
C SER A 75 -21.92 -2.25 -1.87
N GLN A 76 -20.93 -1.39 -1.55
CA GLN A 76 -20.82 -0.05 -2.15
C GLN A 76 -20.75 -0.09 -3.70
N ILE A 77 -20.47 -1.27 -4.25
CA ILE A 77 -20.41 -1.57 -5.69
C ILE A 77 -21.81 -1.87 -6.27
N ALA A 78 -22.75 -2.37 -5.47
CA ALA A 78 -24.09 -2.74 -5.94
C ALA A 78 -25.06 -1.54 -6.00
N SER A 79 -24.82 -0.48 -5.21
CA SER A 79 -25.69 0.70 -5.12
C SER A 79 -25.48 1.73 -6.24
N ILE A 80 -24.44 1.59 -7.07
CA ILE A 80 -24.24 2.43 -8.28
C ILE A 80 -25.20 2.01 -9.43
N LYS A 81 -25.94 0.89 -9.25
CA LYS A 81 -26.93 0.39 -10.21
C LYS A 81 -28.13 1.33 -10.46
N GLN A 82 -28.38 2.33 -9.62
CA GLN A 82 -29.61 3.14 -9.69
C GLN A 82 -29.45 4.55 -10.29
N HIS A 83 -28.22 5.00 -10.61
CA HIS A 83 -28.00 6.36 -11.12
C HIS A 83 -27.45 6.48 -12.55
N ALA A 84 -27.19 5.37 -13.26
CA ALA A 84 -26.68 5.40 -14.63
C ALA A 84 -27.78 5.11 -15.67
N ALA A 85 -28.72 6.05 -15.82
CA ALA A 85 -29.60 6.14 -17.00
C ALA A 85 -28.92 6.88 -18.17
N SER A 86 -27.59 6.76 -18.31
CA SER A 86 -26.78 7.53 -19.26
C SER A 86 -25.61 6.70 -19.82
N GLY A 87 -25.95 5.74 -20.69
CA GLY A 87 -25.18 5.46 -21.91
C GLY A 87 -23.74 4.92 -21.83
N TYR A 88 -23.17 4.59 -20.68
CA TYR A 88 -21.82 4.00 -20.59
C TYR A 88 -21.83 2.53 -20.18
N THR A 89 -21.67 1.66 -21.17
CA THR A 89 -21.51 0.21 -21.05
C THR A 89 -20.11 -0.17 -20.55
N ASN A 90 -19.81 -0.01 -19.25
CA ASN A 90 -18.63 -0.64 -18.62
C ASN A 90 -18.68 -0.76 -17.08
N ASP A 91 -19.80 -0.39 -16.45
CA ASP A 91 -19.88 -0.10 -15.01
C ASP A 91 -19.59 -1.31 -14.09
N GLU A 92 -20.08 -2.51 -14.43
CA GLU A 92 -19.91 -3.71 -13.59
C GLU A 92 -18.45 -4.16 -13.46
N ASN A 93 -17.61 -3.87 -14.47
CA ASN A 93 -16.20 -4.25 -14.45
C ASN A 93 -15.32 -3.19 -13.80
N THR A 94 -15.76 -1.93 -13.69
CA THR A 94 -14.94 -0.81 -13.21
C THR A 94 -14.54 -1.01 -11.75
N ALA A 95 -15.46 -1.33 -10.85
CA ALA A 95 -15.14 -1.54 -9.43
C ALA A 95 -14.20 -2.74 -9.21
N LYS A 96 -14.39 -3.83 -9.98
CA LYS A 96 -13.48 -4.99 -9.94
C LYS A 96 -12.10 -4.64 -10.49
N ASN A 97 -12.04 -3.90 -11.60
CA ASN A 97 -10.78 -3.43 -12.18
C ASN A 97 -10.07 -2.46 -11.24
N LEU A 98 -10.79 -1.56 -10.56
CA LEU A 98 -10.23 -0.60 -9.62
C LEU A 98 -9.57 -1.31 -8.44
N ARG A 99 -10.21 -2.36 -7.90
CA ARG A 99 -9.62 -3.19 -6.83
C ARG A 99 -8.36 -3.91 -7.29
N LYS A 100 -8.39 -4.50 -8.49
CA LYS A 100 -7.19 -5.11 -9.09
C LYS A 100 -6.08 -4.08 -9.30
N PHE A 101 -6.42 -2.89 -9.77
CA PHE A 101 -5.50 -1.79 -9.95
C PHE A 101 -4.85 -1.38 -8.63
N CYS A 102 -5.65 -1.14 -7.59
CA CYS A 102 -5.16 -0.79 -6.25
C CYS A 102 -4.24 -1.88 -5.69
N SER A 103 -4.64 -3.15 -5.82
CA SER A 103 -3.82 -4.28 -5.39
C SER A 103 -2.49 -4.35 -6.15
N ALA A 104 -2.49 -4.19 -7.47
CA ALA A 104 -1.30 -4.26 -8.30
C ALA A 104 -0.34 -3.07 -8.07
N HIS A 105 -0.87 -1.90 -7.74
CA HIS A 105 -0.09 -0.68 -7.49
C HIS A 105 0.12 -0.39 -6.00
N THR A 106 -0.06 -1.37 -5.10
CA THR A 106 0.02 -1.15 -3.65
C THR A 106 1.33 -0.46 -3.23
N SER A 107 2.48 -0.90 -3.75
CA SER A 107 3.79 -0.31 -3.45
C SER A 107 3.90 1.14 -3.91
N LEU A 108 3.42 1.43 -5.13
CA LEU A 108 3.37 2.78 -5.68
C LEU A 108 2.47 3.68 -4.84
N LEU A 109 1.24 3.25 -4.56
CA LEU A 109 0.25 4.03 -3.80
C LEU A 109 0.71 4.31 -2.36
N CYS A 110 1.36 3.34 -1.72
CA CYS A 110 2.02 3.52 -0.42
C CYS A 110 3.10 4.60 -0.50
N TRP A 111 4.02 4.50 -1.47
CA TRP A 111 5.10 5.46 -1.64
C TRP A 111 4.57 6.86 -1.95
N VAL A 112 3.62 6.98 -2.88
CA VAL A 112 2.98 8.25 -3.25
C VAL A 112 2.31 8.90 -2.03
N GLY A 113 1.52 8.15 -1.26
CA GLY A 113 0.89 8.69 -0.05
C GLY A 113 1.91 9.09 1.02
N PHE A 114 3.00 8.33 1.16
CA PHE A 114 4.09 8.68 2.07
C PHE A 114 4.79 9.98 1.68
N GLN A 115 5.10 10.18 0.40
CA GLN A 115 5.72 11.41 -0.11
C GLN A 115 4.75 12.60 -0.01
N ALA A 116 3.51 12.42 -0.46
CA ALA A 116 2.50 13.49 -0.46
C ALA A 116 2.23 14.03 0.94
N LEU A 117 2.11 13.16 1.94
CA LEU A 117 1.90 13.58 3.34
C LEU A 117 3.20 13.97 4.06
N GLN A 118 4.35 13.92 3.38
CA GLN A 118 5.67 14.27 3.91
C GLN A 118 6.03 13.47 5.18
N LEU A 119 5.66 12.18 5.23
CA LEU A 119 5.73 11.39 6.47
C LEU A 119 7.16 11.17 6.99
N LYS A 120 8.19 11.31 6.14
CA LYS A 120 9.59 11.30 6.60
C LYS A 120 9.94 12.53 7.44
N ARG A 121 9.41 13.69 7.08
CA ARG A 121 9.69 14.99 7.72
C ARG A 121 8.71 15.29 8.85
N VAL A 122 7.42 15.00 8.64
CA VAL A 122 6.33 15.31 9.58
C VAL A 122 5.44 14.06 9.75
N PRO A 123 5.88 13.06 10.54
CA PRO A 123 5.13 11.81 10.71
C PRO A 123 3.71 11.99 11.28
N SER A 124 3.48 13.06 12.04
CA SER A 124 2.17 13.37 12.63
C SER A 124 1.10 13.68 11.57
N ASN A 125 1.47 14.06 10.34
CA ASN A 125 0.53 14.31 9.25
C ASN A 125 -0.38 13.12 8.97
N ILE A 126 0.08 11.89 9.23
CA ILE A 126 -0.70 10.66 9.05
C ILE A 126 -2.05 10.69 9.80
N ARG A 127 -2.12 11.41 10.94
CA ARG A 127 -3.30 11.46 11.80
C ARG A 127 -4.37 12.43 11.29
N GLN A 128 -3.96 13.43 10.52
CA GLN A 128 -4.85 14.54 10.12
C GLN A 128 -5.15 14.54 8.63
N HIS A 129 -4.32 13.91 7.81
CA HIS A 129 -4.40 13.98 6.36
C HIS A 129 -4.62 12.61 5.72
N ALA A 130 -5.21 12.63 4.53
CA ALA A 130 -5.33 11.51 3.62
C ALA A 130 -5.02 11.99 2.19
N LEU A 131 -4.61 11.07 1.32
CA LEU A 131 -4.41 11.36 -0.10
C LEU A 131 -5.62 10.86 -0.90
N ILE A 132 -6.21 11.71 -1.74
CA ILE A 132 -7.18 11.31 -2.76
C ILE A 132 -6.49 11.29 -4.11
N ILE A 133 -6.67 10.21 -4.87
CA ILE A 133 -6.26 10.06 -6.26
C ILE A 133 -7.53 9.83 -7.08
N ASP A 134 -7.83 10.75 -7.97
CA ASP A 134 -8.92 10.58 -8.94
C ASP A 134 -8.38 9.93 -10.21
N LEU A 135 -9.08 8.91 -10.67
CA LEU A 135 -8.78 8.19 -11.90
C LEU A 135 -9.94 8.34 -12.89
N ALA A 136 -9.60 8.42 -14.18
CA ALA A 136 -10.55 8.27 -15.27
C ALA A 136 -10.45 6.85 -15.83
N PRO A 137 -11.58 6.16 -16.04
CA PRO A 137 -11.56 4.87 -16.72
C PRO A 137 -11.31 5.09 -18.23
N HIS A 138 -10.54 4.21 -18.84
CA HIS A 138 -10.41 4.14 -20.29
C HIS A 138 -10.41 2.69 -20.79
N SER A 139 -10.76 2.51 -22.06
CA SER A 139 -10.79 1.19 -22.68
C SER A 139 -9.37 0.74 -23.02
N HIS A 140 -9.00 -0.46 -22.57
CA HIS A 140 -7.75 -1.10 -22.93
C HIS A 140 -7.83 -2.62 -22.74
N PRO A 141 -7.18 -3.43 -23.60
CA PRO A 141 -7.13 -4.88 -23.44
C PRO A 141 -6.53 -5.29 -22.09
N GLU A 142 -5.40 -4.69 -21.73
CA GLU A 142 -4.69 -4.94 -20.49
C GLU A 142 -5.34 -4.20 -19.32
N GLY A 143 -5.74 -4.93 -18.28
CA GLY A 143 -6.50 -4.38 -17.15
C GLY A 143 -5.77 -3.33 -16.30
N HIS A 144 -4.43 -3.35 -16.28
CA HIS A 144 -3.62 -2.42 -15.52
C HIS A 144 -3.46 -1.05 -16.22
N ARG A 145 -3.78 -0.97 -17.52
CA ARG A 145 -3.88 0.26 -18.31
C ARG A 145 -5.34 0.62 -18.58
N ARG A 146 -6.23 0.51 -17.60
CA ARG A 146 -7.64 0.94 -17.76
C ARG A 146 -7.96 2.21 -17.00
N PHE A 147 -6.95 2.81 -16.40
CA PHE A 147 -7.07 3.98 -15.56
C PHE A 147 -5.97 4.96 -15.92
N SER A 148 -6.33 6.23 -16.03
CA SER A 148 -5.42 7.36 -16.11
C SER A 148 -5.60 8.26 -14.90
N VAL A 149 -4.54 8.95 -14.49
CA VAL A 149 -4.58 9.85 -13.32
C VAL A 149 -5.19 11.19 -13.74
N VAL A 150 -6.29 11.57 -13.09
CA VAL A 150 -6.93 12.88 -13.31
C VAL A 150 -6.35 13.90 -12.34
N SER A 151 -6.27 13.54 -11.05
CA SER A 151 -5.72 14.42 -10.03
C SER A 151 -5.24 13.66 -8.81
N ALA A 152 -4.35 14.28 -8.03
CA ALA A 152 -3.96 13.81 -6.71
C ALA A 152 -3.96 15.00 -5.74
N ARG A 153 -4.72 14.90 -4.64
CA ARG A 153 -4.90 15.99 -3.67
C ARG A 153 -4.86 15.50 -2.23
N ILE A 154 -4.31 16.31 -1.34
CA ILE A 154 -4.29 16.05 0.09
C ILE A 154 -5.58 16.60 0.69
N VAL A 155 -6.27 15.80 1.49
CA VAL A 155 -7.49 16.19 2.22
C VAL A 155 -7.33 15.93 3.71
N LYS A 156 -8.24 16.49 4.51
CA LYS A 156 -8.34 16.11 5.93
C LYS A 156 -8.91 14.69 6.06
N ARG A 157 -8.44 13.95 7.05
CA ARG A 157 -8.83 12.55 7.30
C ARG A 157 -10.33 12.39 7.63
N ASN A 158 -10.98 13.43 8.12
CA ASN A 158 -12.42 13.47 8.36
C ASN A 158 -13.28 13.45 7.07
N TYR A 159 -12.66 13.48 5.89
CA TYR A 159 -13.34 13.21 4.61
C TYR A 159 -14.00 11.83 4.59
N ILE A 160 -13.47 10.88 5.38
CA ILE A 160 -14.04 9.54 5.52
C ILE A 160 -15.11 9.58 6.61
N GLY A 161 -16.38 9.51 6.20
CA GLY A 161 -17.52 9.56 7.13
C GLY A 161 -18.10 8.21 7.53
N ASP A 162 -17.76 7.12 6.82
CA ASP A 162 -18.33 5.81 7.09
C ASP A 162 -17.74 5.18 8.35
N ALA A 163 -18.60 4.91 9.34
CA ALA A 163 -18.19 4.42 10.65
C ALA A 163 -17.47 3.07 10.61
N LEU A 164 -17.86 2.18 9.69
CA LEU A 164 -17.27 0.85 9.57
C LEU A 164 -15.89 0.92 8.91
N VAL A 165 -15.73 1.79 7.91
CA VAL A 165 -14.43 2.08 7.30
C VAL A 165 -13.50 2.75 8.31
N LEU A 166 -14.00 3.72 9.09
CA LEU A 166 -13.24 4.36 10.17
C LEU A 166 -12.77 3.35 11.23
N ALA A 167 -13.62 2.39 11.59
CA ALA A 167 -13.26 1.33 12.53
C ALA A 167 -12.14 0.42 11.99
N ASP A 168 -12.17 0.01 10.71
CA ASP A 168 -11.07 -0.79 10.14
C ASP A 168 -9.76 0.03 10.02
N ILE A 169 -9.86 1.31 9.62
CA ILE A 169 -8.72 2.23 9.60
C ILE A 169 -8.10 2.34 11.00
N GLN A 170 -8.91 2.55 12.04
CA GLN A 170 -8.45 2.68 13.42
C GLN A 170 -7.78 1.39 13.90
N ARG A 171 -8.40 0.23 13.64
CA ARG A 171 -7.83 -1.09 13.96
C ARG A 171 -6.43 -1.29 13.36
N ARG A 172 -6.24 -0.93 12.08
CA ARG A 172 -4.93 -1.01 11.40
C ARG A 172 -3.94 0.04 11.93
N ASP A 173 -4.40 1.25 12.25
CA ASP A 173 -3.57 2.30 12.85
C ASP A 173 -3.02 1.85 14.21
N ASP A 174 -3.89 1.33 15.09
CA ASP A 174 -3.53 0.84 16.42
C ASP A 174 -2.55 -0.33 16.33
N ARG A 175 -2.83 -1.32 15.47
CA ARG A 175 -1.93 -2.44 15.21
C ARG A 175 -0.55 -1.97 14.75
N CYS A 176 -0.50 -1.06 13.77
CA CYS A 176 0.75 -0.54 13.23
C CYS A 176 1.57 0.16 14.31
N ARG A 177 0.92 1.01 15.14
CA ARG A 177 1.57 1.71 16.25
C ARG A 177 2.08 0.77 17.33
N GLN A 178 1.29 -0.24 17.71
CA GLN A 178 1.70 -1.27 18.67
C GLN A 178 2.95 -2.03 18.20
N ASN A 179 3.11 -2.18 16.88
CA ASN A 179 4.28 -2.79 16.25
C ASN A 179 5.44 -1.81 15.99
N GLY A 180 5.36 -0.56 16.49
CA GLY A 180 6.41 0.45 16.36
C GLY A 180 6.37 1.27 15.06
N GLY A 181 5.32 1.12 14.25
CA GLY A 181 5.06 1.92 13.05
C GLY A 181 4.48 3.31 13.34
N ILE A 182 4.41 4.15 12.31
CA ILE A 182 3.87 5.51 12.38
C ILE A 182 2.34 5.48 12.49
N GLY A 183 1.68 4.45 11.97
CA GLY A 183 0.23 4.30 11.90
C GLY A 183 -0.25 3.90 10.50
N ALA A 184 -1.56 4.05 10.27
CA ALA A 184 -2.19 3.76 8.98
C ALA A 184 -2.31 5.05 8.15
N LEU A 185 -1.53 5.09 7.06
CA LEU A 185 -1.67 6.05 5.96
C LEU A 185 -2.95 5.71 5.20
N VAL A 186 -3.74 6.72 4.86
CA VAL A 186 -4.98 6.51 4.11
C VAL A 186 -4.87 7.12 2.73
N VAL A 187 -5.01 6.27 1.72
CA VAL A 187 -5.12 6.65 0.30
C VAL A 187 -6.53 6.28 -0.17
N LEU A 188 -7.24 7.23 -0.76
CA LEU A 188 -8.53 7.01 -1.41
C LEU A 188 -8.30 7.06 -2.92
N VAL A 189 -8.69 6.00 -3.63
CA VAL A 189 -8.64 5.95 -5.09
C VAL A 189 -10.07 6.03 -5.62
N GLN A 190 -10.39 7.12 -6.31
CA GLN A 190 -11.73 7.44 -6.80
C GLN A 190 -11.81 7.25 -8.31
N CYS A 191 -12.86 6.61 -8.81
CA CYS A 191 -13.10 6.45 -10.24
C CYS A 191 -14.59 6.28 -10.50
N ALA A 192 -15.17 7.13 -11.35
CA ALA A 192 -16.59 7.02 -11.77
C ALA A 192 -17.57 6.87 -10.58
N GLY A 193 -17.40 7.66 -9.52
CA GLY A 193 -18.25 7.60 -8.32
C GLY A 193 -17.94 6.45 -7.35
N ILE A 194 -17.06 5.52 -7.73
CA ILE A 194 -16.55 4.47 -6.85
C ILE A 194 -15.37 5.03 -6.05
N SER A 195 -15.33 4.80 -4.74
CA SER A 195 -14.22 5.18 -3.88
C SER A 195 -13.64 3.95 -3.18
N GLN A 196 -12.41 3.57 -3.56
CA GLN A 196 -11.66 2.52 -2.88
C GLN A 196 -10.78 3.15 -1.79
N VAL A 197 -11.04 2.80 -0.53
CA VAL A 197 -10.22 3.24 0.60
C VAL A 197 -9.11 2.23 0.87
N MET A 198 -7.87 2.70 1.01
CA MET A 198 -6.68 1.90 1.27
C MET A 198 -5.97 2.37 2.55
N PRO A 199 -6.23 1.72 3.69
CA PRO A 199 -5.42 1.87 4.88
C PRO A 199 -4.12 1.06 4.74
N ILE A 200 -3.00 1.77 4.67
CA ILE A 200 -1.66 1.21 4.47
C ILE A 200 -0.84 1.45 5.74
N GLU A 201 -0.31 0.39 6.33
CA GLU A 201 0.53 0.50 7.53
C GLU A 201 1.94 0.96 7.15
N VAL A 202 2.45 1.95 7.90
CA VAL A 202 3.71 2.61 7.58
C VAL A 202 4.73 2.39 8.68
N ASP A 203 5.87 1.81 8.31
CA ASP A 203 7.05 1.63 9.16
C ASP A 203 7.59 2.98 9.67
N PRO A 204 8.29 3.02 10.82
CA PRO A 204 8.84 4.26 11.37
C PRO A 204 9.86 4.91 10.40
N PRO A 205 10.03 6.26 10.42
CA PRO A 205 10.86 6.95 9.43
C PRO A 205 12.32 6.48 9.41
N SER A 206 12.84 6.01 10.55
CA SER A 206 14.19 5.45 10.68
C SER A 206 14.38 4.15 9.89
N GLN A 207 13.31 3.42 9.60
CA GLN A 207 13.34 2.20 8.78
C GLN A 207 13.11 2.49 7.29
N ILE A 208 12.68 3.70 6.93
CA ILE A 208 12.44 4.11 5.54
C ILE A 208 13.76 4.54 4.88
N SER A 209 14.30 3.69 3.99
CA SER A 209 15.57 3.97 3.27
C SER A 209 15.39 4.88 2.07
N TRP A 210 14.24 4.83 1.41
CA TRP A 210 14.07 5.51 0.15
C TRP A 210 14.07 7.03 0.31
N ASP A 211 14.44 7.69 -0.77
CA ASP A 211 14.65 9.13 -0.83
C ASP A 211 13.32 9.88 -0.73
N THR A 212 13.38 11.10 -0.20
CA THR A 212 12.26 12.03 -0.29
C THR A 212 12.23 12.61 -1.70
N ARG A 213 11.07 12.56 -2.36
CA ARG A 213 10.90 12.99 -3.74
C ARG A 213 9.68 13.88 -3.89
N GLU A 214 9.89 15.09 -4.39
CA GLU A 214 8.82 16.08 -4.58
C GLU A 214 8.03 15.85 -5.87
N ASP A 215 8.60 15.17 -6.85
CA ASP A 215 7.96 14.80 -8.12
C ASP A 215 7.14 13.51 -8.04
N TRP A 216 6.71 13.11 -6.84
CA TRP A 216 5.92 11.90 -6.62
C TRP A 216 4.66 11.85 -7.51
N ALA A 217 4.09 13.01 -7.85
CA ALA A 217 2.92 13.12 -8.73
C ALA A 217 3.27 12.71 -10.18
N SER A 218 4.42 13.15 -10.69
CA SER A 218 4.92 12.76 -12.01
C SER A 218 5.25 11.27 -12.07
N VAL A 219 5.83 10.72 -11.00
CA VAL A 219 6.10 9.27 -10.88
C VAL A 219 4.80 8.47 -10.87
N LEU A 220 3.80 8.89 -10.09
CA LEU A 220 2.46 8.29 -10.09
C LEU A 220 1.89 8.25 -11.51
N HIS A 221 1.87 9.40 -12.19
CA HIS A 221 1.33 9.51 -13.54
C HIS A 221 2.08 8.59 -14.52
N HIS A 222 3.41 8.54 -14.46
CA HIS A 222 4.22 7.69 -15.34
C HIS A 222 3.92 6.19 -15.16
N PHE A 223 3.87 5.70 -13.92
CA PHE A 223 3.62 4.27 -13.67
C PHE A 223 2.19 3.86 -14.02
N VAL A 224 1.21 4.72 -13.76
CA VAL A 224 -0.19 4.45 -14.11
C VAL A 224 -0.40 4.44 -15.63
N GLU A 225 0.09 5.47 -16.35
CA GLU A 225 -0.05 5.55 -17.81
C GLU A 225 0.70 4.42 -18.55
N SER A 226 1.92 4.09 -18.09
CA SER A 226 2.68 2.98 -18.66
C SER A 226 2.11 1.61 -18.29
N GLY A 227 1.24 1.55 -17.28
CA GLY A 227 0.66 0.32 -16.78
C GLY A 227 1.62 -0.54 -15.94
N ARG A 228 2.71 0.05 -15.44
CA ARG A 228 3.76 -0.67 -14.73
C ARG A 228 3.37 -0.94 -13.27
N THR A 229 3.48 -2.20 -12.87
CA THR A 229 3.15 -2.67 -11.51
C THR A 229 4.37 -3.07 -10.69
N ASP A 230 5.56 -2.92 -11.27
CA ASP A 230 6.88 -3.28 -10.73
C ASP A 230 7.58 -2.07 -10.07
N PHE A 231 6.81 -1.13 -9.51
CA PHE A 231 7.36 0.05 -8.86
C PHE A 231 8.28 -0.32 -7.69
N GLN A 232 9.50 0.23 -7.72
CA GLN A 232 10.50 0.12 -6.66
C GLN A 232 11.03 1.51 -6.29
N PRO A 233 10.96 1.91 -5.01
CA PRO A 233 11.40 3.23 -4.59
C PRO A 233 12.93 3.34 -4.60
N ILE A 234 13.43 4.50 -5.00
CA ILE A 234 14.87 4.77 -5.12
C ILE A 234 15.45 5.11 -3.75
N SER A 235 16.59 4.50 -3.41
CA SER A 235 17.40 4.83 -2.23
C SER A 235 18.81 5.22 -2.67
N THR A 236 19.23 6.46 -2.40
CA THR A 236 20.59 6.93 -2.72
C THR A 236 21.49 6.76 -1.50
N THR A 237 22.65 6.12 -1.68
CA THR A 237 23.65 5.92 -0.63
C THR A 237 25.04 6.36 -1.11
N PRO A 238 26.05 6.49 -0.22
CA PRO A 238 27.43 6.73 -0.63
C PRO A 238 28.00 5.65 -1.57
N ARG A 239 27.40 4.46 -1.61
CA ARG A 239 27.81 3.34 -2.48
C ARG A 239 27.07 3.30 -3.82
N GLY A 240 26.20 4.27 -4.09
CA GLY A 240 25.41 4.36 -5.31
C GLY A 240 23.90 4.29 -5.07
N ILE A 241 23.18 4.15 -6.18
CA ILE A 241 21.71 4.10 -6.23
C ILE A 241 21.25 2.65 -6.09
N TYR A 242 20.31 2.42 -5.19
CA TYR A 242 19.66 1.14 -4.97
C TYR A 242 18.16 1.29 -5.21
N TYR A 243 17.58 0.35 -5.95
CA TYR A 243 16.13 0.20 -6.08
C TYR A 243 15.66 -0.76 -4.99
N GLY A 244 14.73 -0.29 -4.15
CA GLY A 244 14.22 -1.01 -2.98
C GLY A 244 13.19 -2.07 -3.32
#